data_AF-W4RXP2-F1
#
_entry.id   AF-W4RXP2-F1
#
_cell.length_a   1.000
_cell.length_b   1.000
_cell.length_c   1.000
_cell.angle_alpha   90.00
_cell.angle_beta   90.00
_cell.angle_gamma   90.00
#
_symmetry.space_group_name_H-M   'P 1'
#
loop_
_entity.id
_entity.type
_entity.pdbx_description
1 polymer ?
#
loop_
_entity_poly.entity_id
_entity_poly.type
_entity_poly.pdbx_seq_one_letter_code
_entity_poly.pdbx_strand_id
1 'polypeptide(L)'
;MPADLQPGLEAALQASGLLDAWVTPDGQLLDAGGAPLPHDAQWLGRPARPDSLAAWLQPAPPAEATPMVAPAVLQRLFEGVACGEQDDPGAEAWIGPGGRFRLGALAGAWHKPRAEFIGYAARAAARARRLAEIAQRLEELDLAHAQLQAGSAQLAADQRQAASEWQSAPTDDTLRAAHLQASTRVRELDAARLRLDQAEHALRSAIQQWEAASQTLEQDARDLALPPARDALHTIDRALLAFGDRLHALTSAARACHDALAEHRQQVEREQQARTDAEHATEQAAERDLLAEEARIRLQTLRESVGAKVEELQQRIRDARQAVSSADLELKSSNEALRLAGETRARAEQKVEAADAILSERIASRQQAIEHWQASPPPACSKSHCPMPNCRRRPRPGPSNPPWPWHAAPNRRCCRSRTTTTPGTACRTRCRRTTPNSAARWPRSATAPRPKPAISA
;
A
#
# COMPACT_ATOMS: atom_id res chain seq x y z
N MET A 1 24.57 -3.71 -135.22
CA MET A 1 24.79 -2.52 -134.37
C MET A 1 26.07 -2.69 -133.55
N PRO A 2 26.97 -1.68 -133.48
CA PRO A 2 28.20 -1.72 -132.67
C PRO A 2 27.93 -1.73 -131.16
N ALA A 3 28.74 -2.45 -130.39
CA ALA A 3 28.54 -2.64 -128.95
C ALA A 3 28.55 -1.32 -128.15
N ASP A 4 29.42 -0.37 -128.52
CA ASP A 4 29.62 0.88 -127.78
C ASP A 4 28.41 1.83 -127.88
N LEU A 5 27.58 1.67 -128.91
CA LEU A 5 26.34 2.45 -129.12
C LEU A 5 25.11 1.78 -128.50
N GLN A 6 25.20 0.52 -128.05
CA GLN A 6 24.09 -0.20 -127.43
C GLN A 6 23.55 0.47 -126.16
N PRO A 7 24.38 0.97 -125.21
CA PRO A 7 23.89 1.59 -123.99
C PRO A 7 23.18 2.92 -124.25
N GLY A 8 23.63 3.68 -125.27
CA GLY A 8 22.99 4.92 -125.70
C GLY A 8 21.64 4.65 -126.35
N LEU A 9 21.59 3.78 -127.35
CA LEU A 9 20.33 3.41 -128.02
C LEU A 9 19.28 2.87 -127.03
N GLU A 10 19.71 2.04 -126.08
CA GLU A 10 18.83 1.51 -125.03
C GLU A 10 18.42 2.56 -123.98
N ALA A 11 19.25 3.57 -123.72
CA ALA A 11 18.88 4.69 -122.85
C ALA A 11 17.86 5.60 -123.53
N ALA A 12 18.01 5.90 -124.82
CA ALA A 12 17.04 6.65 -125.61
C ALA A 12 15.67 5.93 -125.66
N LEU A 13 15.67 4.62 -125.94
CA LEU A 13 14.44 3.83 -126.03
C LEU A 13 13.73 3.65 -124.68
N GLN A 14 14.46 3.58 -123.56
CA GLN A 14 13.82 3.52 -122.25
C GLN A 14 13.35 4.90 -121.76
N ALA A 15 14.12 5.99 -121.98
CA ALA A 15 13.72 7.34 -121.58
C ALA A 15 12.55 7.90 -122.40
N SER A 16 12.38 7.45 -123.65
CA SER A 16 11.20 7.72 -124.47
C SER A 16 9.99 6.85 -124.13
N GLY A 17 10.13 5.86 -123.24
CA GLY A 17 9.10 4.87 -122.92
C GLY A 17 8.88 3.78 -123.98
N LEU A 18 9.45 3.90 -125.19
CA LEU A 18 9.27 2.92 -126.27
C LEU A 18 9.74 1.50 -125.90
N LEU A 19 10.74 1.36 -125.04
CA LEU A 19 11.23 0.06 -124.57
C LEU A 19 10.24 -0.69 -123.67
N ASP A 20 9.34 0.03 -123.01
CA ASP A 20 8.33 -0.47 -122.05
C ASP A 20 6.90 -0.36 -122.64
N ALA A 21 6.78 0.12 -123.87
CA ALA A 21 5.50 0.34 -124.54
C ALA A 21 4.88 -0.97 -125.01
N TRP A 22 3.61 -1.15 -124.71
CA TRP A 22 2.80 -2.29 -125.12
C TRP A 22 2.68 -2.38 -126.65
N VAL A 23 2.87 -3.57 -127.19
CA VAL A 23 2.72 -3.87 -128.63
C VAL A 23 1.53 -4.82 -128.83
N THR A 24 0.58 -4.41 -129.65
CA THR A 24 -0.55 -5.26 -130.07
C THR A 24 -0.10 -6.25 -131.16
N PRO A 25 -0.76 -7.42 -131.29
CA PRO A 25 -0.43 -8.41 -132.33
C PRO A 25 -0.42 -7.84 -133.75
N ASP A 26 -1.27 -6.84 -134.04
CA ASP A 26 -1.39 -6.22 -135.38
C ASP A 26 -0.55 -4.93 -135.54
N GLY A 27 -0.05 -4.34 -134.45
CA GLY A 27 0.66 -3.06 -134.42
C GLY A 27 -0.26 -1.83 -134.50
N GLN A 28 -1.56 -2.02 -134.28
CA GLN A 28 -2.59 -0.97 -134.22
C GLN A 28 -2.89 -0.55 -132.78
N LEU A 29 -3.50 0.62 -132.59
CA LEU A 29 -4.08 1.02 -131.30
C LEU A 29 -5.21 0.04 -130.94
N LEU A 30 -5.31 -0.36 -129.67
CA LEU A 30 -6.54 -0.99 -129.16
C LEU A 30 -7.67 0.03 -129.22
N ASP A 31 -8.57 -0.12 -130.19
CA ASP A 31 -9.58 0.89 -130.51
C ASP A 31 -10.57 1.16 -129.36
N ALA A 32 -11.00 2.42 -129.26
CA ALA A 32 -11.88 2.95 -128.23
C ALA A 32 -13.36 2.56 -128.44
N GLY A 33 -13.62 1.33 -128.86
CA GLY A 33 -14.96 0.75 -129.10
C GLY A 33 -15.78 0.49 -127.83
N GLY A 34 -15.69 1.37 -126.83
CA GLY A 34 -16.35 1.26 -125.52
C GLY A 34 -15.59 0.46 -124.46
N ALA A 35 -14.51 -0.24 -124.83
CA ALA A 35 -13.58 -0.84 -123.87
C ALA A 35 -12.68 0.23 -123.22
N PRO A 36 -12.31 0.09 -121.93
CA PRO A 36 -11.31 0.97 -121.33
C PRO A 36 -9.94 0.73 -121.98
N LEU A 37 -9.26 1.81 -122.36
CA LEU A 37 -7.87 1.75 -122.80
C LEU A 37 -6.97 1.24 -121.64
N PRO A 38 -5.92 0.45 -121.94
CA PRO A 38 -4.95 0.06 -120.92
C PRO A 38 -4.25 1.29 -120.32
N HIS A 39 -3.77 1.16 -119.09
CA HIS A 39 -3.04 2.24 -118.40
C HIS A 39 -1.58 2.40 -118.88
N ASP A 40 -1.14 1.55 -119.80
CA ASP A 40 0.22 1.51 -120.35
C ASP A 40 0.32 2.26 -121.69
N ALA A 41 1.52 2.79 -121.99
CA ALA A 41 1.81 3.38 -123.29
C ALA A 41 1.78 2.30 -124.40
N GLN A 42 1.24 2.62 -125.58
CA GLN A 42 1.17 1.69 -126.72
C GLN A 42 2.09 2.16 -127.87
N TRP A 43 2.91 1.26 -128.42
CA TRP A 43 3.73 1.55 -129.61
C TRP A 43 2.90 1.35 -130.88
N LEU A 44 2.54 2.46 -131.52
CA LEU A 44 1.70 2.47 -132.71
C LEU A 44 2.50 2.39 -134.01
N GLY A 45 1.95 1.71 -135.01
CA GLY A 45 2.47 1.73 -136.38
C GLY A 45 2.55 3.14 -136.98
N ARG A 46 3.56 3.34 -137.82
CA ARG A 46 3.79 4.56 -138.62
C ARG A 46 4.34 4.23 -140.01
N PRO A 47 4.21 5.13 -141.00
CA PRO A 47 4.79 4.95 -142.32
C PRO A 47 6.31 4.74 -142.23
N ALA A 48 6.83 3.76 -142.98
CA ALA A 48 8.24 3.41 -142.98
C ALA A 48 9.14 4.57 -143.44
N ARG A 49 10.29 4.75 -142.79
CA ARG A 49 11.31 5.77 -143.11
C ARG A 49 12.62 5.08 -143.56
N PRO A 50 13.42 5.71 -144.44
CA PRO A 50 14.68 5.15 -144.91
C PRO A 50 15.69 4.98 -143.75
N ASP A 51 16.00 6.05 -143.04
CA ASP A 51 16.90 6.05 -141.88
C ASP A 51 16.12 5.75 -140.60
N SER A 52 15.76 4.49 -140.40
CA SER A 52 14.87 4.03 -139.33
C SER A 52 15.53 3.09 -138.31
N LEU A 53 14.87 2.90 -137.17
CA LEU A 53 15.34 2.04 -136.07
C LEU A 53 15.56 0.58 -136.51
N ALA A 54 14.91 0.15 -137.59
CA ALA A 54 15.10 -1.17 -138.21
C ALA A 54 16.52 -1.40 -138.77
N ALA A 55 17.28 -0.34 -139.07
CA ALA A 55 18.70 -0.47 -139.43
C ALA A 55 19.60 -0.78 -138.20
N TRP A 56 19.09 -0.55 -136.99
CA TRP A 56 19.83 -0.67 -135.73
C TRP A 56 19.39 -1.90 -134.90
N LEU A 57 18.08 -2.20 -134.90
CA LEU A 57 17.47 -3.31 -134.17
C LEU A 57 16.77 -4.28 -135.14
N GLN A 58 17.06 -5.57 -134.96
CA GLN A 58 16.33 -6.66 -135.60
C GLN A 58 15.49 -7.40 -134.54
N PRO A 59 14.22 -7.77 -134.83
CA PRO A 59 13.45 -8.67 -133.96
C PRO A 59 14.21 -9.97 -133.71
N ALA A 60 14.30 -10.39 -132.44
CA ALA A 60 14.90 -11.67 -132.09
C ALA A 60 14.05 -12.84 -132.66
N PRO A 61 14.66 -13.98 -133.04
CA PRO A 61 13.89 -15.15 -133.44
C PRO A 61 12.96 -15.59 -132.28
N PRO A 62 11.69 -15.94 -132.56
CA PRO A 62 10.75 -16.34 -131.52
C PRO A 62 11.19 -17.66 -130.89
N ALA A 63 11.05 -17.76 -129.57
CA ALA A 63 11.33 -18.99 -128.81
C ALA A 63 10.21 -20.04 -128.97
N GLU A 64 9.03 -19.62 -129.43
CA GLU A 64 7.84 -20.43 -129.60
C GLU A 64 7.43 -20.48 -131.08
N ALA A 65 6.75 -21.55 -131.50
CA ALA A 65 6.31 -21.73 -132.88
C ALA A 65 5.24 -20.72 -133.35
N THR A 66 4.59 -20.01 -132.42
CA THR A 66 3.51 -19.07 -132.73
C THR A 66 3.58 -17.86 -131.77
N PRO A 67 4.47 -16.89 -132.02
CA PRO A 67 4.65 -15.75 -131.11
C PRO A 67 3.43 -14.82 -131.11
N MET A 68 3.05 -14.31 -129.94
CA MET A 68 1.91 -13.38 -129.76
C MET A 68 2.01 -12.09 -130.59
N VAL A 69 3.22 -11.64 -130.89
CA VAL A 69 3.49 -10.54 -131.82
C VAL A 69 4.42 -11.08 -132.90
N ALA A 70 4.00 -11.03 -134.16
CA ALA A 70 4.80 -11.53 -135.26
C ALA A 70 6.06 -10.65 -135.46
N PRO A 71 7.24 -11.22 -135.80
CA PRO A 71 8.45 -10.42 -136.05
C PRO A 71 8.26 -9.31 -137.10
N ALA A 72 7.41 -9.54 -138.11
CA ALA A 72 7.06 -8.55 -139.12
C ALA A 72 6.28 -7.33 -138.58
N VAL A 73 5.67 -7.42 -137.40
CA VAL A 73 4.97 -6.31 -136.72
C VAL A 73 6.01 -5.41 -136.04
N LEU A 74 6.91 -6.02 -135.24
CA LEU A 74 8.04 -5.31 -134.62
C LEU A 74 8.93 -4.64 -135.68
N GLN A 75 9.18 -5.32 -136.80
CA GLN A 75 9.89 -4.76 -137.95
C GLN A 75 9.23 -3.46 -138.45
N ARG A 76 7.90 -3.44 -138.67
CA ARG A 76 7.17 -2.22 -139.08
C ARG A 76 7.19 -1.13 -138.01
N LEU A 77 7.15 -1.48 -136.72
CA LEU A 77 7.27 -0.51 -135.63
C LEU A 77 8.66 0.15 -135.60
N PHE A 78 9.72 -0.60 -135.90
CA PHE A 78 11.08 -0.08 -136.00
C PHE A 78 11.27 0.75 -137.30
N GLU A 79 10.65 0.36 -138.40
CA GLU A 79 10.65 1.12 -139.67
C GLU A 79 9.96 2.48 -139.55
N GLY A 80 8.95 2.60 -138.67
CA GLY A 80 8.19 3.83 -138.44
C GLY A 80 8.88 4.89 -137.55
N VAL A 81 10.02 4.59 -136.94
CA VAL A 81 10.78 5.50 -136.05
C VAL A 81 12.10 5.87 -136.71
N ALA A 82 12.40 7.16 -136.89
CA ALA A 82 13.67 7.61 -137.44
C ALA A 82 14.83 7.30 -136.47
N CYS A 83 16.00 6.88 -136.98
CA CYS A 83 17.13 6.53 -136.13
C CYS A 83 18.50 6.88 -136.74
N GLY A 84 19.18 7.87 -136.16
CA GLY A 84 20.46 8.39 -136.63
C GLY A 84 20.97 9.55 -135.77
N GLU A 85 22.18 10.05 -136.04
CA GLU A 85 22.82 11.09 -135.20
C GLU A 85 22.17 12.48 -135.31
N GLN A 86 21.45 12.75 -136.39
CA GLN A 86 20.73 14.00 -136.63
C GLN A 86 19.22 13.78 -136.48
N ASP A 87 18.54 14.71 -135.81
CA ASP A 87 17.09 14.73 -135.69
C ASP A 87 16.44 15.15 -137.02
N ASP A 88 15.49 14.35 -137.49
CA ASP A 88 14.68 14.59 -138.69
C ASP A 88 13.36 15.29 -138.27
N PRO A 89 13.18 16.61 -138.49
CA PRO A 89 11.98 17.32 -138.07
C PRO A 89 10.72 16.88 -138.80
N GLY A 90 10.84 16.15 -139.92
CA GLY A 90 9.75 15.52 -140.63
C GLY A 90 9.33 14.16 -140.06
N ALA A 91 9.96 13.70 -138.97
CA ALA A 91 9.62 12.47 -138.26
C ALA A 91 8.79 12.75 -137.00
N GLU A 92 7.69 12.01 -136.82
CA GLU A 92 6.93 12.01 -135.55
C GLU A 92 7.76 11.48 -134.38
N ALA A 93 8.65 10.51 -134.63
CA ALA A 93 9.52 9.91 -133.64
C ALA A 93 10.95 9.78 -134.18
N TRP A 94 11.93 10.18 -133.37
CA TRP A 94 13.36 10.07 -133.65
C TRP A 94 14.13 9.53 -132.44
N ILE A 95 15.12 8.68 -132.71
CA ILE A 95 16.02 8.07 -131.73
C ILE A 95 17.47 8.29 -132.17
N GLY A 96 18.26 8.95 -131.33
CA GLY A 96 19.70 9.10 -131.51
C GLY A 96 20.47 7.98 -130.80
N PRO A 97 21.39 7.26 -131.46
CA PRO A 97 22.15 6.17 -130.86
C PRO A 97 23.04 6.63 -129.70
N GLY A 98 23.39 7.92 -129.64
CA GLY A 98 24.04 8.57 -128.50
C GLY A 98 23.16 8.83 -127.26
N GLY A 99 21.94 8.28 -127.19
CA GLY A 99 21.05 8.40 -126.02
C GLY A 99 20.00 9.51 -126.08
N ARG A 100 19.86 10.19 -127.23
CA ARG A 100 18.87 11.26 -127.45
C ARG A 100 17.57 10.69 -128.02
N PHE A 101 16.44 11.34 -127.77
CA PHE A 101 15.16 10.98 -128.37
C PHE A 101 14.26 12.19 -128.59
N ARG A 102 13.29 12.06 -129.51
CA ARG A 102 12.14 12.95 -129.66
C ARG A 102 10.88 12.17 -130.04
N LEU A 103 9.76 12.47 -129.40
CA LEU A 103 8.40 12.00 -129.71
C LEU A 103 7.49 13.23 -129.84
N GLY A 104 7.17 13.61 -131.08
CA GLY A 104 6.45 14.84 -131.41
C GLY A 104 7.23 16.06 -130.91
N ALA A 105 6.66 16.77 -129.93
CA ALA A 105 7.26 17.93 -129.25
C ALA A 105 8.03 17.58 -127.96
N LEU A 106 7.92 16.35 -127.45
CA LEU A 106 8.71 15.90 -126.30
C LEU A 106 10.09 15.45 -126.78
N ALA A 107 11.16 16.04 -126.25
CA ALA A 107 12.53 15.62 -126.54
C ALA A 107 13.33 15.45 -125.25
N GLY A 108 14.34 14.58 -125.27
CA GLY A 108 15.17 14.30 -124.10
C GLY A 108 16.46 13.56 -124.44
N ALA A 109 17.24 13.27 -123.40
CA ALA A 109 18.43 12.44 -123.50
C ALA A 109 18.66 11.67 -122.20
N TRP A 110 19.09 10.42 -122.30
CA TRP A 110 19.57 9.62 -121.18
C TRP A 110 20.83 8.83 -121.58
N HIS A 111 21.66 8.49 -120.61
CA HIS A 111 22.85 7.68 -120.79
C HIS A 111 22.84 6.55 -119.75
N LYS A 112 23.14 5.34 -120.23
CA LYS A 112 23.45 4.18 -119.39
C LYS A 112 24.92 3.80 -119.57
N PRO A 113 25.62 3.35 -118.51
CA PRO A 113 26.99 2.87 -118.64
C PRO A 113 27.07 1.53 -119.38
N ARG A 114 25.99 0.74 -119.42
CA ARG A 114 25.87 -0.58 -120.05
C ARG A 114 24.44 -0.82 -120.53
N ALA A 115 24.27 -1.70 -121.52
CA ALA A 115 22.97 -2.20 -121.94
C ALA A 115 22.51 -3.34 -121.01
N GLU A 116 21.20 -3.42 -120.74
CA GLU A 116 20.61 -4.35 -119.77
C GLU A 116 19.34 -5.06 -120.29
N PHE A 117 18.67 -4.51 -121.31
CA PHE A 117 17.35 -4.94 -121.79
C PHE A 117 17.35 -5.36 -123.26
N ILE A 118 18.10 -4.69 -124.14
CA ILE A 118 18.16 -4.98 -125.57
C ILE A 118 19.17 -6.10 -125.81
N GLY A 119 18.68 -7.22 -126.37
CA GLY A 119 19.49 -8.41 -126.67
C GLY A 119 19.57 -9.42 -125.52
N TYR A 120 19.66 -10.71 -125.87
CA TYR A 120 19.69 -11.81 -124.89
C TYR A 120 20.89 -11.71 -123.93
N ALA A 121 22.08 -11.43 -124.46
CA ALA A 121 23.32 -11.34 -123.68
C ALA A 121 23.28 -10.20 -122.64
N ALA A 122 22.73 -9.03 -123.00
CA ALA A 122 22.56 -7.92 -122.07
C ALA A 122 21.64 -8.30 -120.90
N ARG A 123 20.46 -8.89 -121.21
CA ARG A 123 19.51 -9.37 -120.19
C ARG A 123 20.08 -10.48 -119.32
N ALA A 124 20.85 -11.41 -119.89
CA ALA A 124 21.52 -12.46 -119.13
C ALA A 124 22.59 -11.88 -118.18
N ALA A 125 23.42 -10.96 -118.66
CA ALA A 125 24.44 -10.30 -117.85
C ALA A 125 23.84 -9.39 -116.77
N ALA A 126 22.72 -8.71 -117.04
CA ALA A 126 22.00 -7.90 -116.05
C ALA A 126 21.41 -8.76 -114.93
N ARG A 127 20.74 -9.88 -115.26
CA ARG A 127 20.27 -10.84 -114.26
C ARG A 127 21.42 -11.45 -113.44
N ALA A 128 22.54 -11.79 -114.08
CA ALA A 128 23.70 -12.34 -113.39
C ALA A 128 24.30 -11.35 -112.38
N ARG A 129 24.45 -10.06 -112.75
CA ARG A 129 24.84 -8.99 -111.81
C ARG A 129 23.85 -8.90 -110.64
N ARG A 130 22.55 -8.82 -110.94
CA ARG A 130 21.52 -8.63 -109.91
C ARG A 130 21.42 -9.81 -108.94
N LEU A 131 21.64 -11.04 -109.41
CA LEU A 131 21.72 -12.21 -108.54
C LEU A 131 22.97 -12.21 -107.65
N ALA A 132 24.12 -11.75 -108.16
CA ALA A 132 25.34 -11.59 -107.35
C ALA A 132 25.19 -10.50 -106.27
N GLU A 133 24.58 -9.35 -106.61
CA GLU A 133 24.23 -8.29 -105.65
C GLU A 133 23.30 -8.81 -104.53
N ILE A 134 22.29 -9.62 -104.88
CA ILE A 134 21.36 -10.20 -103.91
C ILE A 134 22.07 -11.26 -103.05
N ALA A 135 22.92 -12.10 -103.62
CA ALA A 135 23.69 -13.10 -102.87
C ALA A 135 24.63 -12.45 -101.84
N GLN A 136 25.45 -11.46 -102.27
CA GLN A 136 26.29 -10.69 -101.35
C GLN A 136 25.44 -10.03 -100.25
N ARG A 137 24.29 -9.45 -100.59
CA ARG A 137 23.45 -8.77 -99.60
C ARG A 137 22.78 -9.75 -98.62
N LEU A 138 22.54 -11.00 -99.00
CA LEU A 138 22.10 -12.05 -98.08
C LEU A 138 23.23 -12.45 -97.13
N GLU A 139 24.45 -12.67 -97.63
CA GLU A 139 25.63 -12.97 -96.80
C GLU A 139 25.91 -11.87 -95.76
N GLU A 140 25.80 -10.59 -96.15
CA GLU A 140 25.90 -9.44 -95.26
C GLU A 140 24.81 -9.43 -94.16
N LEU A 141 23.58 -9.82 -94.50
CA LEU A 141 22.45 -9.85 -93.58
C LEU A 141 22.52 -11.04 -92.61
N ASP A 142 22.92 -12.22 -93.09
CA ASP A 142 23.10 -13.43 -92.27
C ASP A 142 24.24 -13.23 -91.27
N LEU A 143 25.35 -12.61 -91.67
CA LEU A 143 26.44 -12.24 -90.77
C LEU A 143 25.97 -11.26 -89.67
N ALA A 144 25.23 -10.21 -90.05
CA ALA A 144 24.67 -9.26 -89.09
C ALA A 144 23.65 -9.92 -88.16
N HIS A 145 22.83 -10.85 -88.66
CA HIS A 145 21.86 -11.59 -87.86
C HIS A 145 22.55 -12.51 -86.84
N ALA A 146 23.59 -13.24 -87.24
CA ALA A 146 24.39 -14.08 -86.36
C ALA A 146 25.07 -13.28 -85.24
N GLN A 147 25.61 -12.08 -85.56
CA GLN A 147 26.18 -11.17 -84.56
C GLN A 147 25.13 -10.68 -83.54
N LEU A 148 23.92 -10.32 -84.00
CA LEU A 148 22.82 -9.91 -83.13
C LEU A 148 22.30 -11.05 -82.25
N GLN A 149 22.20 -12.28 -82.79
CA GLN A 149 21.86 -13.47 -81.99
C GLN A 149 22.91 -13.73 -80.90
N ALA A 150 24.20 -13.68 -81.24
CA ALA A 150 25.28 -13.89 -80.27
C ALA A 150 25.28 -12.81 -79.16
N GLY A 151 25.11 -11.54 -79.52
CA GLY A 151 25.00 -10.44 -78.55
C GLY A 151 23.78 -10.57 -77.64
N SER A 152 22.63 -11.00 -78.19
CA SER A 152 21.41 -11.28 -77.41
C SER A 152 21.60 -12.45 -76.44
N ALA A 153 22.24 -13.53 -76.89
CA ALA A 153 22.54 -14.69 -76.05
C ALA A 153 23.50 -14.36 -74.91
N GLN A 154 24.52 -13.54 -75.17
CA GLN A 154 25.45 -13.04 -74.14
C GLN A 154 24.73 -12.14 -73.13
N LEU A 155 23.97 -11.14 -73.57
CA LEU A 155 23.21 -10.26 -72.68
C LEU A 155 22.24 -11.05 -71.79
N ALA A 156 21.60 -12.09 -72.33
CA ALA A 156 20.74 -12.99 -71.54
C ALA A 156 21.53 -13.85 -70.53
N ALA A 157 22.81 -14.17 -70.81
CA ALA A 157 23.69 -14.83 -69.84
C ALA A 157 24.12 -13.85 -68.73
N ASP A 158 24.53 -12.63 -69.10
CA ASP A 158 24.95 -11.58 -68.16
C ASP A 158 23.80 -11.21 -67.20
N GLN A 159 22.56 -11.14 -67.70
CA GLN A 159 21.36 -10.92 -66.87
C GLN A 159 21.12 -12.07 -65.88
N ARG A 160 21.32 -13.34 -66.28
CA ARG A 160 21.20 -14.49 -65.37
C ARG A 160 22.32 -14.49 -64.33
N GLN A 161 23.54 -14.14 -64.72
CA GLN A 161 24.71 -14.01 -63.84
C GLN A 161 24.45 -12.93 -62.78
N ALA A 162 24.11 -11.71 -63.19
CA ALA A 162 23.82 -10.60 -62.28
C ALA A 162 22.62 -10.87 -61.36
N ALA A 163 21.57 -11.55 -61.86
CA ALA A 163 20.45 -11.99 -61.02
C ALA A 163 20.87 -13.04 -59.98
N SER A 164 21.74 -13.99 -60.34
CA SER A 164 22.29 -14.99 -59.43
C SER A 164 23.20 -14.34 -58.38
N GLU A 165 24.06 -13.40 -58.78
CA GLU A 165 24.92 -12.63 -57.88
C GLU A 165 24.10 -11.79 -56.90
N TRP A 166 23.03 -11.13 -57.36
CA TRP A 166 22.14 -10.37 -56.48
C TRP A 166 21.34 -11.26 -55.50
N GLN A 167 20.88 -12.44 -55.94
CA GLN A 167 20.14 -13.39 -55.09
C GLN A 167 21.03 -14.14 -54.09
N SER A 168 22.32 -14.33 -54.40
CA SER A 168 23.32 -14.97 -53.52
C SER A 168 24.14 -13.98 -52.70
N ALA A 169 23.95 -12.68 -52.89
CA ALA A 169 24.59 -11.64 -52.11
C ALA A 169 24.27 -11.80 -50.60
N PRO A 170 25.27 -11.91 -49.71
CA PRO A 170 25.03 -12.06 -48.29
C PRO A 170 24.41 -10.79 -47.70
N THR A 171 23.32 -10.93 -46.96
CA THR A 171 22.65 -9.81 -46.28
C THR A 171 23.55 -9.19 -45.22
N ASP A 172 23.65 -7.86 -45.19
CA ASP A 172 24.46 -7.12 -44.22
C ASP A 172 23.83 -7.05 -42.82
N ASP A 173 22.68 -7.70 -42.57
CA ASP A 173 22.01 -7.79 -41.28
C ASP A 173 22.91 -8.32 -40.15
N THR A 174 23.80 -9.27 -40.45
CA THR A 174 24.76 -9.79 -39.47
C THR A 174 25.78 -8.73 -39.05
N LEU A 175 26.25 -7.92 -40.00
CA LEU A 175 27.16 -6.79 -39.77
C LEU A 175 26.45 -5.64 -39.05
N ARG A 176 25.21 -5.30 -39.45
CA ARG A 176 24.36 -4.31 -38.78
C ARG A 176 24.09 -4.72 -37.32
N ALA A 177 23.75 -5.99 -37.08
CA ALA A 177 23.51 -6.51 -35.74
C ALA A 177 24.78 -6.48 -34.87
N ALA A 178 25.93 -6.89 -35.43
CA ALA A 178 27.22 -6.81 -34.74
C ALA A 178 27.60 -5.37 -34.38
N HIS A 179 27.39 -4.41 -35.29
CA HIS A 179 27.67 -2.99 -35.03
C HIS A 179 26.71 -2.40 -33.98
N LEU A 180 25.42 -2.75 -34.02
CA LEU A 180 24.44 -2.34 -33.01
C LEU A 180 24.80 -2.91 -31.63
N GLN A 181 25.18 -4.19 -31.54
CA GLN A 181 25.65 -4.81 -30.30
C GLN A 181 26.93 -4.11 -29.78
N ALA A 182 27.92 -3.86 -30.64
CA ALA A 182 29.14 -3.16 -30.25
C ALA A 182 28.84 -1.75 -29.71
N SER A 183 28.01 -0.97 -30.39
CA SER A 183 27.61 0.37 -29.93
C SER A 183 26.85 0.34 -28.59
N THR A 184 26.08 -0.74 -28.34
CA THR A 184 25.40 -0.95 -27.06
C THR A 184 26.41 -1.28 -25.95
N ARG A 185 27.38 -2.17 -26.20
CA ARG A 185 28.44 -2.50 -25.23
C ARG A 185 29.33 -1.31 -24.88
N VAL A 186 29.61 -0.41 -25.83
CA VAL A 186 30.33 0.85 -25.55
C VAL A 186 29.51 1.74 -24.61
N ARG A 187 28.21 1.93 -24.87
CA ARG A 187 27.32 2.72 -23.98
C ARG A 187 27.20 2.10 -22.57
N GLU A 188 27.12 0.77 -22.47
CA GLU A 188 27.13 0.06 -21.18
C GLU A 188 28.45 0.25 -20.43
N LEU A 189 29.59 0.19 -21.12
CA LEU A 189 30.92 0.41 -20.56
C LEU A 189 31.09 1.84 -20.04
N ASP A 190 30.69 2.85 -20.81
CA ASP A 190 30.82 4.26 -20.41
C ASP A 190 29.83 4.61 -19.27
N ALA A 191 28.63 4.03 -19.28
CA ALA A 191 27.71 4.11 -18.15
C ALA A 191 28.18 3.32 -16.91
N ALA A 192 29.08 2.33 -17.05
CA ALA A 192 29.74 1.67 -15.94
C ALA A 192 30.91 2.50 -15.38
N ARG A 193 31.74 3.07 -16.26
CA ARG A 193 32.82 4.01 -15.92
C ARG A 193 32.31 5.21 -15.12
N LEU A 194 31.30 5.90 -15.64
CA LEU A 194 30.71 7.07 -14.94
C LEU A 194 30.19 6.73 -13.53
N ARG A 195 29.65 5.51 -13.32
CA ARG A 195 29.23 5.05 -11.99
C ARG A 195 30.40 4.69 -11.08
N LEU A 196 31.51 4.17 -11.63
CA LEU A 196 32.75 3.95 -10.89
C LEU A 196 33.37 5.30 -10.47
N ASP A 197 33.50 6.25 -11.40
CA ASP A 197 34.02 7.59 -11.13
C ASP A 197 33.22 8.30 -10.02
N GLN A 198 31.89 8.21 -10.07
CA GLN A 198 30.99 8.73 -9.03
C GLN A 198 31.19 8.03 -7.68
N ALA A 199 31.31 6.70 -7.66
CA ALA A 199 31.52 5.92 -6.45
C ALA A 199 32.90 6.21 -5.82
N GLU A 200 33.95 6.33 -6.63
CA GLU A 200 35.27 6.75 -6.16
C GLU A 200 35.27 8.17 -5.61
N HIS A 201 34.58 9.12 -6.27
CA HIS A 201 34.50 10.49 -5.78
C HIS A 201 33.74 10.58 -4.44
N ALA A 202 32.66 9.81 -4.30
CA ALA A 202 31.93 9.68 -3.04
C ALA A 202 32.79 9.04 -1.94
N LEU A 203 33.55 7.99 -2.26
CA LEU A 203 34.49 7.35 -1.31
C LEU A 203 35.59 8.31 -0.86
N ARG A 204 36.23 9.03 -1.79
CA ARG A 204 37.27 10.04 -1.47
C ARG A 204 36.71 11.14 -0.55
N SER A 205 35.49 11.64 -0.83
CA SER A 205 34.85 12.64 0.03
C SER A 205 34.47 12.08 1.41
N ALA A 206 33.98 10.84 1.49
CA ALA A 206 33.67 10.19 2.76
C ALA A 206 34.92 9.95 3.63
N ILE A 207 36.05 9.58 3.00
CA ILE A 207 37.36 9.47 3.68
C ILE A 207 37.78 10.84 4.22
N GLN A 208 37.76 11.89 3.39
CA GLN A 208 38.11 13.25 3.82
C GLN A 208 37.24 13.77 4.98
N GLN A 209 35.93 13.49 4.95
CA GLN A 209 35.00 13.83 6.03
C GLN A 209 35.30 13.06 7.32
N TRP A 210 35.65 11.77 7.21
CA TRP A 210 36.04 10.95 8.36
C TRP A 210 37.39 11.36 8.95
N GLU A 211 38.37 11.67 8.09
CA GLU A 211 39.70 12.17 8.50
C GLU A 211 39.56 13.52 9.22
N ALA A 212 38.80 14.46 8.66
CA ALA A 212 38.54 15.76 9.28
C ALA A 212 37.81 15.62 10.63
N ALA A 213 36.74 14.83 10.69
CA ALA A 213 36.02 14.58 11.94
C ALA A 213 36.88 13.89 13.01
N SER A 214 37.78 12.99 12.59
CA SER A 214 38.73 12.33 13.49
C SER A 214 39.82 13.30 13.98
N GLN A 215 40.27 14.22 13.12
CA GLN A 215 41.20 15.28 13.52
C GLN A 215 40.55 16.27 14.49
N THR A 216 39.30 16.66 14.27
CA THR A 216 38.54 17.50 15.22
C THR A 216 38.33 16.79 16.56
N LEU A 217 37.91 15.51 16.58
CA LEU A 217 37.77 14.73 17.81
C LEU A 217 39.10 14.64 18.60
N GLU A 218 40.21 14.45 17.90
CA GLU A 218 41.55 14.38 18.50
C GLU A 218 42.05 15.76 18.97
N GLN A 219 41.63 16.86 18.34
CA GLN A 219 41.89 18.24 18.80
C GLN A 219 41.06 18.56 20.05
N ASP A 220 39.74 18.37 20.01
CA ASP A 220 38.82 18.56 21.14
C ASP A 220 39.26 17.76 22.38
N ALA A 221 39.70 16.51 22.16
CA ALA A 221 40.23 15.64 23.21
C ALA A 221 41.50 16.23 23.86
N ARG A 222 42.43 16.77 23.07
CA ARG A 222 43.67 17.40 23.57
C ARG A 222 43.39 18.70 24.31
N ASP A 223 42.55 19.57 23.75
CA ASP A 223 42.23 20.88 24.31
C ASP A 223 41.44 20.77 25.62
N LEU A 224 40.59 19.74 25.75
CA LEU A 224 39.89 19.42 27.01
C LEU A 224 40.71 18.53 27.96
N ALA A 225 41.90 18.07 27.55
CA ALA A 225 42.71 17.08 28.25
C ALA A 225 41.95 15.77 28.62
N LEU A 226 41.05 15.33 27.73
CA LEU A 226 40.22 14.13 27.88
C LEU A 226 40.61 13.05 26.85
N PRO A 227 40.37 11.75 27.13
CA PRO A 227 40.57 10.70 26.12
C PRO A 227 39.56 10.82 24.96
N PRO A 228 39.95 10.66 23.69
CA PRO A 228 39.01 10.66 22.55
C PRO A 228 38.11 9.40 22.51
N ALA A 229 38.48 8.34 23.21
CA ALA A 229 37.74 7.08 23.23
C ALA A 229 36.48 7.17 24.12
N ARG A 230 35.30 6.93 23.52
CA ARG A 230 33.98 7.03 24.16
C ARG A 230 33.85 6.27 25.48
N ASP A 231 34.42 5.07 25.58
CA ASP A 231 34.32 4.24 26.79
C ASP A 231 35.20 4.77 27.94
N ALA A 232 36.30 5.45 27.61
CA ALA A 232 37.14 6.14 28.57
C ALA A 232 36.45 7.42 29.08
N LEU A 233 35.80 8.19 28.20
CA LEU A 233 34.94 9.31 28.60
C LEU A 233 33.81 8.87 29.54
N HIS A 234 33.12 7.77 29.23
CA HIS A 234 32.06 7.25 30.11
C HIS A 234 32.60 6.70 31.44
N THR A 235 33.87 6.26 31.49
CA THR A 235 34.55 5.90 32.74
C THR A 235 34.83 7.15 33.60
N ILE A 236 35.21 8.27 33.00
CA ILE A 236 35.40 9.57 33.68
C ILE A 236 34.05 10.12 34.20
N ASP A 237 33.01 10.12 33.37
CA ASP A 237 31.64 10.48 33.75
C ASP A 237 31.16 9.71 34.99
N ARG A 238 31.30 8.37 34.98
CA ARG A 238 30.96 7.53 36.14
C ARG A 238 31.83 7.83 37.38
N ALA A 239 33.09 8.23 37.21
CA ALA A 239 33.94 8.65 38.31
C ALA A 239 33.53 10.01 38.90
N LEU A 240 33.12 10.97 38.05
CA LEU A 240 32.59 12.27 38.46
C LEU A 240 31.26 12.15 39.20
N LEU A 241 30.34 11.30 38.72
CA LEU A 241 29.10 10.98 39.43
C LEU A 241 29.38 10.37 40.81
N ALA A 242 30.26 9.37 40.88
CA ALA A 242 30.67 8.75 42.15
C ALA A 242 31.40 9.72 43.10
N PHE A 243 32.12 10.71 42.56
CA PHE A 243 32.74 11.79 43.33
C PHE A 243 31.68 12.76 43.89
N GLY A 244 30.68 13.14 43.10
CA GLY A 244 29.53 13.95 43.53
C GLY A 244 28.74 13.28 44.66
N ASP A 245 28.40 12.00 44.50
CA ASP A 245 27.74 11.19 45.55
C ASP A 245 28.57 11.14 46.84
N ARG A 246 29.90 10.96 46.73
CA ARG A 246 30.82 10.95 47.89
C ARG A 246 30.93 12.31 48.56
N LEU A 247 31.00 13.41 47.80
CA LEU A 247 30.98 14.77 48.35
C LEU A 247 29.67 15.06 49.09
N HIS A 248 28.53 14.65 48.52
CA HIS A 248 27.22 14.83 49.14
C HIS A 248 27.09 14.01 50.44
N ALA A 249 27.57 12.76 50.44
CA ALA A 249 27.63 11.91 51.62
C ALA A 249 28.55 12.49 52.71
N LEU A 250 29.75 12.95 52.34
CA LEU A 250 30.70 13.61 53.26
C LEU A 250 30.09 14.88 53.87
N THR A 251 29.49 15.74 53.05
CA THR A 251 28.84 16.98 53.50
C THR A 251 27.68 16.70 54.46
N SER A 252 26.87 15.68 54.16
CA SER A 252 25.75 15.27 55.01
C SER A 252 26.23 14.64 56.32
N ALA A 253 27.30 13.84 56.29
CA ALA A 253 27.92 13.28 57.49
C ALA A 253 28.58 14.36 58.36
N ALA A 254 29.21 15.38 57.76
CA ALA A 254 29.77 16.52 58.47
C ALA A 254 28.70 17.34 59.18
N ARG A 255 27.55 17.58 58.54
CA ARG A 255 26.37 18.20 59.17
C ARG A 255 25.84 17.35 60.32
N ALA A 256 25.54 16.07 60.08
CA ALA A 256 25.04 15.17 61.12
C ALA A 256 26.00 15.05 62.32
N CYS A 257 27.32 15.13 62.08
CA CYS A 257 28.33 15.18 63.15
C CYS A 257 28.27 16.51 63.94
N HIS A 258 28.14 17.64 63.25
CA HIS A 258 27.96 18.96 63.89
C HIS A 258 26.67 19.02 64.72
N ASP A 259 25.56 18.54 64.17
CA ASP A 259 24.25 18.49 64.82
C ASP A 259 24.29 17.55 66.05
N ALA A 260 24.92 16.38 65.93
CA ALA A 260 25.11 15.46 67.04
C ALA A 260 26.04 16.00 68.14
N LEU A 261 27.07 16.78 67.77
CA LEU A 261 27.93 17.49 68.74
C LEU A 261 27.17 18.62 69.46
N ALA A 262 26.24 19.29 68.79
CA ALA A 262 25.37 20.29 69.39
C ALA A 262 24.35 19.66 70.36
N GLU A 263 23.69 18.58 69.95
CA GLU A 263 22.77 17.82 70.82
C GLU A 263 23.51 17.20 72.00
N HIS A 264 24.71 16.64 71.81
CA HIS A 264 25.50 16.07 72.91
C HIS A 264 25.84 17.12 73.99
N ARG A 265 26.16 18.36 73.59
CA ARG A 265 26.36 19.48 74.54
C ARG A 265 25.08 19.77 75.33
N GLN A 266 23.93 19.88 74.65
CA GLN A 266 22.64 20.08 75.33
C GLN A 266 22.28 18.92 76.26
N GLN A 267 22.65 17.68 75.92
CA GLN A 267 22.41 16.52 76.80
C GLN A 267 23.32 16.53 78.03
N VAL A 268 24.58 16.98 77.91
CA VAL A 268 25.48 17.19 79.06
C VAL A 268 24.99 18.33 79.96
N GLU A 269 24.48 19.42 79.38
CA GLU A 269 23.83 20.52 80.12
C GLU A 269 22.57 20.02 80.86
N ARG A 270 21.71 19.22 80.19
CA ARG A 270 20.53 18.59 80.82
C ARG A 270 20.89 17.59 81.92
N GLU A 271 21.97 16.81 81.75
CA GLU A 271 22.47 15.89 82.78
C GLU A 271 22.95 16.66 84.02
N GLN A 272 23.69 17.75 83.83
CA GLN A 272 24.13 18.63 84.92
C GLN A 272 22.94 19.28 85.64
N GLN A 273 21.96 19.82 84.88
CA GLN A 273 20.73 20.40 85.41
C GLN A 273 19.91 19.38 86.22
N ALA A 274 19.65 18.20 85.65
CA ALA A 274 18.90 17.14 86.33
C ALA A 274 19.63 16.60 87.57
N ARG A 275 20.96 16.66 87.58
CA ARG A 275 21.78 16.33 88.75
C ARG A 275 21.67 17.38 89.85
N THR A 276 21.77 18.68 89.53
CA THR A 276 21.57 19.75 90.54
C THR A 276 20.14 19.75 91.08
N ASP A 277 19.15 19.47 90.22
CA ASP A 277 17.75 19.34 90.63
C ASP A 277 17.54 18.13 91.57
N ALA A 278 18.24 17.02 91.32
CA ALA A 278 18.21 15.84 92.19
C ALA A 278 18.95 16.06 93.53
N GLU A 279 20.10 16.73 93.50
CA GLU A 279 20.85 17.13 94.71
C GLU A 279 19.97 18.05 95.58
N HIS A 280 19.38 19.12 95.01
CA HIS A 280 18.41 19.97 95.71
C HIS A 280 17.14 19.23 96.18
N ALA A 281 16.64 18.24 95.43
CA ALA A 281 15.51 17.44 95.87
C ALA A 281 15.85 16.58 97.11
N THR A 282 17.10 16.11 97.24
CA THR A 282 17.55 15.40 98.46
C THR A 282 17.73 16.34 99.65
N GLU A 283 18.23 17.56 99.44
CA GLU A 283 18.29 18.60 100.49
C GLU A 283 16.89 18.96 101.00
N GLN A 284 15.95 19.23 100.08
CA GLN A 284 14.56 19.53 100.44
C GLN A 284 13.86 18.36 101.13
N ALA A 285 14.14 17.11 100.74
CA ALA A 285 13.62 15.94 101.44
C ALA A 285 14.09 15.90 102.91
N ALA A 286 15.39 16.14 103.16
CA ALA A 286 15.94 16.20 104.51
C ALA A 286 15.33 17.35 105.34
N GLU A 287 15.09 18.53 104.74
CA GLU A 287 14.35 19.61 105.41
C GLU A 287 12.90 19.21 105.76
N ARG A 288 12.20 18.52 104.85
CA ARG A 288 10.81 18.09 105.09
C ARG A 288 10.74 17.01 106.16
N ASP A 289 11.69 16.09 106.23
CA ASP A 289 11.76 15.07 107.28
C ASP A 289 12.06 15.69 108.66
N LEU A 290 12.98 16.67 108.75
CA LEU A 290 13.23 17.44 109.98
C LEU A 290 11.96 18.16 110.46
N LEU A 291 11.25 18.85 109.57
CA LEU A 291 9.98 19.52 109.87
C LEU A 291 8.86 18.53 110.24
N ALA A 292 8.87 17.32 109.67
CA ALA A 292 7.93 16.26 110.01
C ALA A 292 8.15 15.77 111.46
N GLU A 293 9.39 15.60 111.91
CA GLU A 293 9.67 15.20 113.30
C GLU A 293 9.41 16.32 114.31
N GLU A 294 9.69 17.59 113.97
CA GLU A 294 9.17 18.73 114.76
C GLU A 294 7.64 18.67 114.91
N ALA A 295 6.92 18.33 113.85
CA ALA A 295 5.47 18.20 113.87
C ALA A 295 5.00 16.99 114.70
N ARG A 296 5.72 15.85 114.69
CA ARG A 296 5.42 14.71 115.56
C ARG A 296 5.64 15.04 117.05
N ILE A 297 6.72 15.74 117.39
CA ILE A 297 7.02 16.19 118.76
C ILE A 297 5.95 17.18 119.26
N ARG A 298 5.51 18.12 118.41
CA ARG A 298 4.37 19.02 118.71
C ARG A 298 3.05 18.25 118.89
N LEU A 299 2.77 17.24 118.05
CA LEU A 299 1.55 16.42 118.17
C LEU A 299 1.51 15.62 119.49
N GLN A 300 2.66 15.10 119.92
CA GLN A 300 2.76 14.33 121.17
C GLN A 300 2.52 15.23 122.40
N THR A 301 3.21 16.38 122.48
CA THR A 301 3.04 17.34 123.58
C THR A 301 1.63 17.96 123.64
N LEU A 302 0.94 18.10 122.50
CA LEU A 302 -0.48 18.51 122.46
C LEU A 302 -1.45 17.42 122.95
N ARG A 303 -1.15 16.13 122.70
CA ARG A 303 -1.96 15.02 123.24
C ARG A 303 -1.84 14.92 124.75
N GLU A 304 -0.62 15.02 125.27
CA GLU A 304 -0.30 14.93 126.71
C GLU A 304 -0.90 16.09 127.53
N SER A 305 -1.22 17.23 126.90
CA SER A 305 -1.74 18.43 127.59
C SER A 305 -3.25 18.68 127.46
N VAL A 306 -3.96 18.06 126.51
CA VAL A 306 -5.38 18.38 126.23
C VAL A 306 -6.34 17.17 126.25
N GLY A 307 -5.83 15.93 126.10
CA GLY A 307 -6.66 14.73 125.90
C GLY A 307 -7.82 14.54 126.91
N ALA A 308 -7.53 14.69 128.20
CA ALA A 308 -8.47 14.43 129.28
C ALA A 308 -9.80 15.21 129.23
N LYS A 309 -9.83 16.39 128.57
CA LYS A 309 -11.05 17.22 128.48
C LYS A 309 -11.98 16.86 127.32
N VAL A 310 -11.55 16.03 126.38
CA VAL A 310 -12.38 15.62 125.22
C VAL A 310 -13.16 14.35 125.54
N GLU A 311 -12.58 13.44 126.32
CA GLU A 311 -13.20 12.15 126.67
C GLU A 311 -14.39 12.33 127.64
N GLU A 312 -14.30 13.29 128.58
CA GLU A 312 -15.40 13.68 129.47
C GLU A 312 -16.65 14.17 128.70
N LEU A 313 -16.45 14.93 127.61
CA LEU A 313 -17.54 15.40 126.75
C LEU A 313 -18.20 14.26 125.95
N GLN A 314 -17.41 13.26 125.51
CA GLN A 314 -17.97 12.09 124.83
C GLN A 314 -18.75 11.15 125.78
N GLN A 315 -18.46 11.19 127.08
CA GLN A 315 -19.25 10.47 128.08
C GLN A 315 -20.67 11.04 128.18
N ARG A 316 -20.79 12.36 128.42
CA ARG A 316 -22.09 13.05 128.56
C ARG A 316 -23.02 12.90 127.35
N ILE A 317 -22.47 12.77 126.14
CA ILE A 317 -23.25 12.57 124.90
C ILE A 317 -23.83 11.15 124.81
N ARG A 318 -23.21 10.14 125.44
CA ARG A 318 -23.75 8.76 125.50
C ARG A 318 -24.92 8.67 126.47
N ASP A 319 -24.77 9.21 127.67
CA ASP A 319 -25.79 9.17 128.72
C ASP A 319 -27.09 9.87 128.26
N ALA A 320 -26.96 11.05 127.63
CA ALA A 320 -28.08 11.79 127.06
C ALA A 320 -28.83 11.03 125.95
N ARG A 321 -28.15 10.17 125.18
CA ARG A 321 -28.79 9.36 124.13
C ARG A 321 -29.55 8.15 124.68
N GLN A 322 -29.11 7.57 125.80
CA GLN A 322 -29.86 6.48 126.44
C GLN A 322 -31.16 6.98 127.08
N ALA A 323 -31.17 8.15 127.71
CA ALA A 323 -32.37 8.73 128.33
C ALA A 323 -33.51 9.00 127.31
N VAL A 324 -33.17 9.43 126.09
CA VAL A 324 -34.15 9.60 124.99
C VAL A 324 -34.67 8.25 124.50
N SER A 325 -33.80 7.24 124.42
CA SER A 325 -34.18 5.89 123.96
C SER A 325 -35.17 5.18 124.88
N SER A 326 -35.17 5.45 126.19
CA SER A 326 -36.12 4.83 127.13
C SER A 326 -37.50 5.49 127.06
N ALA A 327 -37.55 6.83 127.07
CA ALA A 327 -38.83 7.57 127.02
C ALA A 327 -39.63 7.27 125.75
N ASP A 328 -38.94 7.12 124.61
CA ASP A 328 -39.56 6.83 123.32
C ASP A 328 -40.09 5.38 123.19
N LEU A 329 -39.79 4.49 124.15
CA LEU A 329 -40.39 3.15 124.24
C LEU A 329 -41.66 3.15 125.11
N GLU A 330 -41.64 3.83 126.25
CA GLU A 330 -42.80 3.95 127.17
C GLU A 330 -43.97 4.70 126.52
N LEU A 331 -43.67 5.68 125.67
CA LEU A 331 -44.68 6.44 124.91
C LEU A 331 -45.35 5.58 123.81
N LYS A 332 -44.64 4.57 123.26
CA LYS A 332 -45.22 3.63 122.27
C LYS A 332 -46.10 2.57 122.92
N SER A 333 -45.69 1.97 124.05
CA SER A 333 -46.52 0.98 124.76
C SER A 333 -47.83 1.57 125.28
N SER A 334 -47.81 2.82 125.74
CA SER A 334 -48.99 3.49 126.29
C SER A 334 -50.07 3.80 125.23
N ASN A 335 -49.67 4.15 124.00
CA ASN A 335 -50.60 4.45 122.92
C ASN A 335 -51.28 3.18 122.36
N GLU A 336 -50.55 2.07 122.23
CA GLU A 336 -51.12 0.83 121.68
C GLU A 336 -52.17 0.21 122.61
N ALA A 337 -52.00 0.34 123.93
CA ALA A 337 -53.01 -0.02 124.93
C ALA A 337 -54.31 0.80 124.77
N LEU A 338 -54.18 2.11 124.48
CA LEU A 338 -55.33 3.00 124.26
C LEU A 338 -56.12 2.61 122.99
N ARG A 339 -55.41 2.22 121.93
CA ARG A 339 -56.01 1.79 120.65
C ARG A 339 -56.85 0.51 120.80
N LEU A 340 -56.31 -0.49 121.48
CA LEU A 340 -57.00 -1.76 121.78
C LEU A 340 -58.25 -1.58 122.67
N ALA A 341 -58.24 -0.62 123.60
CA ALA A 341 -59.41 -0.27 124.41
C ALA A 341 -60.52 0.40 123.58
N GLY A 342 -60.17 1.22 122.57
CA GLY A 342 -61.14 1.81 121.63
C GLY A 342 -61.80 0.77 120.73
N GLU A 343 -61.01 -0.10 120.11
CA GLU A 343 -61.51 -1.14 119.18
C GLU A 343 -62.41 -2.19 119.87
N THR A 344 -62.21 -2.45 121.16
CA THR A 344 -63.04 -3.36 121.93
C THR A 344 -64.38 -2.75 122.36
N ARG A 345 -64.42 -1.43 122.64
CA ARG A 345 -65.67 -0.71 122.91
C ARG A 345 -66.62 -0.67 121.70
N ALA A 346 -66.11 -0.25 120.54
CA ALA A 346 -66.93 -0.16 119.32
C ALA A 346 -67.54 -1.53 118.91
N ARG A 347 -66.79 -2.63 119.10
CA ARG A 347 -67.26 -4.01 118.85
C ARG A 347 -68.24 -4.55 119.89
N ALA A 348 -68.49 -3.82 120.98
CA ALA A 348 -69.51 -4.13 121.97
C ALA A 348 -70.80 -3.33 121.71
N GLU A 349 -70.70 -2.03 121.47
CA GLU A 349 -71.83 -1.14 121.13
C GLU A 349 -72.59 -1.69 119.89
N GLN A 350 -71.86 -2.04 118.83
CA GLN A 350 -72.42 -2.62 117.59
C GLN A 350 -73.07 -4.03 117.78
N LYS A 351 -72.88 -4.69 118.94
CA LYS A 351 -73.56 -5.95 119.27
C LYS A 351 -74.83 -5.78 120.10
N VAL A 352 -75.03 -4.62 120.71
CA VAL A 352 -76.28 -4.28 121.41
C VAL A 352 -77.36 -3.91 120.39
N GLU A 353 -77.03 -3.06 119.41
CA GLU A 353 -77.95 -2.71 118.31
C GLU A 353 -78.42 -3.94 117.53
N ALA A 354 -77.51 -4.90 117.28
CA ALA A 354 -77.82 -6.17 116.64
C ALA A 354 -78.73 -7.10 117.49
N ALA A 355 -78.81 -6.90 118.80
CA ALA A 355 -79.68 -7.67 119.70
C ALA A 355 -81.08 -7.04 119.82
N ASP A 356 -81.19 -5.71 119.87
CA ASP A 356 -82.49 -5.01 119.91
C ASP A 356 -83.28 -5.20 118.61
N ALA A 357 -82.60 -5.32 117.46
CA ALA A 357 -83.24 -5.72 116.20
C ALA A 357 -83.97 -7.08 116.35
N ILE A 358 -83.32 -8.08 116.94
CA ILE A 358 -83.85 -9.43 117.15
C ILE A 358 -84.95 -9.44 118.23
N LEU A 359 -84.90 -8.51 119.19
CA LEU A 359 -85.96 -8.31 120.18
C LEU A 359 -87.28 -7.88 119.51
N SER A 360 -87.22 -6.98 118.53
CA SER A 360 -88.41 -6.48 117.82
C SER A 360 -89.15 -7.57 117.02
N GLU A 361 -88.40 -8.40 116.28
CA GLU A 361 -88.93 -9.49 115.43
C GLU A 361 -89.66 -10.56 116.26
N ARG A 362 -89.14 -10.89 117.46
CA ARG A 362 -89.75 -11.87 118.36
C ARG A 362 -90.93 -11.33 119.17
N ILE A 363 -91.10 -10.01 119.26
CA ILE A 363 -92.30 -9.38 119.82
C ILE A 363 -93.46 -9.44 118.80
N ALA A 364 -93.19 -9.17 117.52
CA ALA A 364 -94.21 -9.25 116.46
C ALA A 364 -94.79 -10.68 116.31
N SER A 365 -93.94 -11.70 116.26
CA SER A 365 -94.39 -13.11 116.19
C SER A 365 -95.13 -13.58 117.45
N ARG A 366 -94.82 -13.00 118.63
CA ARG A 366 -95.60 -13.21 119.86
C ARG A 366 -97.01 -12.62 119.77
N GLN A 367 -97.21 -11.50 119.07
CA GLN A 367 -98.52 -10.86 118.95
C GLN A 367 -99.46 -11.63 118.01
N GLN A 368 -98.98 -12.12 116.87
CA GLN A 368 -99.76 -13.00 115.98
C GLN A 368 -100.19 -14.31 116.67
N ALA A 369 -99.36 -14.86 117.57
CA ALA A 369 -99.73 -16.03 118.37
C ALA A 369 -100.79 -15.73 119.46
N ILE A 370 -100.88 -14.48 119.94
CA ILE A 370 -101.86 -14.07 120.95
C ILE A 370 -103.25 -13.85 120.35
N GLU A 371 -103.35 -13.28 119.15
CA GLU A 371 -104.63 -13.06 118.46
C GLU A 371 -105.36 -14.38 118.18
N HIS A 372 -104.63 -15.44 117.81
CA HIS A 372 -105.20 -16.77 117.58
C HIS A 372 -105.76 -17.45 118.86
N TRP A 373 -105.41 -16.95 120.05
CA TRP A 373 -105.83 -17.53 121.35
C TRP A 373 -106.97 -16.78 122.05
N GLN A 374 -107.53 -15.73 121.46
CA GLN A 374 -108.66 -14.98 122.05
C GLN A 374 -110.06 -15.55 121.71
N ALA A 375 -110.17 -16.74 121.11
CA ALA A 375 -111.42 -17.18 120.47
C ALA A 375 -111.82 -18.68 120.58
N SER A 376 -111.62 -19.37 121.73
CA SER A 376 -112.47 -20.53 122.18
C SER A 376 -112.10 -21.09 123.58
N PRO A 377 -112.96 -21.89 124.27
CA PRO A 377 -112.92 -22.07 125.74
C PRO A 377 -112.50 -23.49 126.24
N PRO A 378 -112.98 -24.10 127.37
CA PRO A 378 -112.14 -24.59 128.50
C PRO A 378 -112.19 -26.16 128.68
N PRO A 379 -111.72 -26.84 129.77
CA PRO A 379 -111.24 -26.36 131.09
C PRO A 379 -110.06 -27.13 131.82
N ALA A 380 -109.68 -26.58 133.00
CA ALA A 380 -109.25 -27.26 134.26
C ALA A 380 -107.78 -27.75 134.56
N CYS A 381 -107.34 -27.40 135.79
CA CYS A 381 -106.47 -28.14 136.75
C CYS A 381 -104.91 -28.26 136.66
N SER A 382 -104.23 -27.37 137.41
CA SER A 382 -103.26 -27.68 138.51
C SER A 382 -101.71 -27.79 138.30
N LYS A 383 -100.98 -27.42 139.38
CA LYS A 383 -99.64 -27.88 139.88
C LYS A 383 -98.27 -27.55 139.17
N SER A 384 -97.44 -26.79 139.91
CA SER A 384 -96.04 -27.08 140.37
C SER A 384 -94.75 -27.04 139.48
N HIS A 385 -93.65 -26.59 140.13
CA HIS A 385 -92.25 -27.16 140.16
C HIS A 385 -91.12 -26.77 139.15
N CYS A 386 -89.88 -26.63 139.70
CA CYS A 386 -88.55 -27.05 139.14
C CYS A 386 -87.76 -26.16 138.08
N PRO A 387 -86.54 -26.52 137.56
CA PRO A 387 -85.19 -26.39 138.21
C PRO A 387 -83.94 -26.10 137.26
N MET A 388 -82.69 -26.42 137.71
CA MET A 388 -81.44 -26.85 136.96
C MET A 388 -80.26 -25.87 136.56
N PRO A 389 -78.99 -26.36 136.30
CA PRO A 389 -77.71 -25.62 136.58
C PRO A 389 -76.45 -25.91 135.64
N ASN A 390 -75.21 -25.64 136.14
CA ASN A 390 -73.93 -26.43 136.01
C ASN A 390 -72.77 -25.99 135.03
N CYS A 391 -71.53 -26.48 135.31
CA CYS A 391 -70.30 -26.66 134.46
C CYS A 391 -68.91 -26.01 134.82
N ARG A 392 -67.85 -26.26 134.00
CA ARG A 392 -66.41 -26.54 134.36
C ARG A 392 -65.40 -25.91 133.31
N ARG A 393 -64.05 -26.15 133.13
CA ARG A 393 -63.08 -27.28 133.44
C ARG A 393 -61.53 -27.08 133.10
N ARG A 394 -60.60 -26.83 134.07
CA ARG A 394 -59.12 -27.24 134.08
C ARG A 394 -58.06 -26.56 133.07
N PRO A 395 -56.75 -26.97 132.85
CA PRO A 395 -55.54 -26.80 133.76
C PRO A 395 -54.04 -26.71 133.17
N ARG A 396 -53.02 -26.39 134.02
CA ARG A 396 -51.60 -26.97 134.14
C ARG A 396 -50.39 -26.62 133.15
N PRO A 397 -49.10 -27.13 133.29
CA PRO A 397 -47.82 -26.32 133.17
C PRO A 397 -46.61 -26.93 132.34
N GLY A 398 -45.35 -26.40 132.43
CA GLY A 398 -44.10 -27.10 131.97
C GLY A 398 -42.72 -26.33 131.98
N PRO A 399 -41.51 -26.97 131.93
CA PRO A 399 -40.17 -26.32 132.07
C PRO A 399 -39.00 -26.78 131.10
N SER A 400 -37.74 -26.31 131.31
CA SER A 400 -36.38 -26.92 131.01
C SER A 400 -35.35 -26.26 130.01
N ASN A 401 -34.12 -26.82 129.90
CA ASN A 401 -32.80 -26.37 129.30
C ASN A 401 -32.40 -27.25 128.06
N PRO A 402 -31.24 -27.17 127.31
CA PRO A 402 -30.16 -26.16 127.02
C PRO A 402 -30.05 -25.93 125.45
N PRO A 403 -28.94 -26.02 124.60
CA PRO A 403 -27.44 -26.01 124.68
C PRO A 403 -26.69 -25.09 123.62
N TRP A 404 -25.58 -25.54 122.95
CA TRP A 404 -24.61 -24.87 122.01
C TRP A 404 -24.25 -25.82 120.79
N PRO A 405 -23.07 -25.92 120.10
CA PRO A 405 -21.93 -25.03 119.61
C PRO A 405 -21.42 -25.27 118.10
N TRP A 406 -20.27 -24.66 117.67
CA TRP A 406 -19.25 -25.03 116.58
C TRP A 406 -19.06 -24.27 115.20
N HIS A 407 -17.87 -23.62 115.02
CA HIS A 407 -16.81 -23.69 113.94
C HIS A 407 -16.84 -23.17 112.44
N ALA A 408 -15.60 -22.94 111.90
CA ALA A 408 -15.08 -22.87 110.47
C ALA A 408 -15.25 -21.56 109.62
N ALA A 409 -14.47 -21.20 108.55
CA ALA A 409 -13.11 -21.51 108.00
C ALA A 409 -12.68 -20.50 106.84
N PRO A 410 -11.42 -20.47 106.28
CA PRO A 410 -10.88 -19.36 105.43
C PRO A 410 -10.26 -19.73 104.02
N ASN A 411 -9.76 -18.74 103.22
CA ASN A 411 -8.61 -18.73 102.21
C ASN A 411 -8.75 -17.50 101.21
N ARG A 412 -7.81 -16.92 100.41
CA ARG A 412 -6.41 -17.12 99.85
C ARG A 412 -6.31 -17.72 98.42
N ARG A 413 -5.40 -17.33 97.46
CA ARG A 413 -4.57 -16.10 97.15
C ARG A 413 -3.79 -16.26 95.79
N CYS A 414 -3.26 -15.17 95.16
CA CYS A 414 -2.16 -15.10 94.13
C CYS A 414 -2.45 -15.63 92.68
N CYS A 415 -1.68 -15.42 91.57
CA CYS A 415 -0.59 -14.49 91.13
C CYS A 415 -0.29 -14.59 89.58
N ARG A 416 0.39 -13.57 88.98
CA ARG A 416 1.46 -13.52 87.89
C ARG A 416 1.57 -14.59 86.74
N SER A 417 2.23 -14.42 85.57
CA SER A 417 2.88 -13.30 84.80
C SER A 417 3.59 -13.77 83.49
N ARG A 418 3.79 -12.87 82.47
CA ARG A 418 4.98 -12.77 81.52
C ARG A 418 5.32 -14.00 80.59
N THR A 419 6.09 -13.98 79.47
CA THR A 419 6.77 -13.00 78.57
C THR A 419 7.25 -13.66 77.24
N THR A 420 7.52 -12.85 76.17
CA THR A 420 8.47 -13.09 75.02
C THR A 420 8.21 -14.28 74.05
N THR A 421 8.77 -14.43 72.83
CA THR A 421 9.94 -13.82 72.12
C THR A 421 9.79 -13.80 70.57
N THR A 422 10.53 -12.94 69.87
CA THR A 422 10.85 -12.92 68.40
C THR A 422 12.12 -13.76 68.07
N PRO A 423 12.83 -13.76 66.88
CA PRO A 423 12.76 -12.92 65.65
C PRO A 423 12.96 -13.60 64.25
N GLY A 424 12.84 -12.80 63.17
CA GLY A 424 13.72 -12.86 61.96
C GLY A 424 13.24 -13.59 60.69
N THR A 425 13.78 -13.35 59.46
CA THR A 425 14.64 -12.26 58.89
C THR A 425 14.59 -12.29 57.32
N ALA A 426 14.91 -11.15 56.66
CA ALA A 426 15.42 -10.98 55.26
C ALA A 426 14.44 -11.01 54.04
N CYS A 427 14.76 -10.44 52.86
CA CYS A 427 15.48 -9.19 52.48
C CYS A 427 15.36 -8.89 50.94
N ARG A 428 15.63 -7.63 50.51
CA ARG A 428 15.84 -7.11 49.11
C ARG A 428 14.58 -6.96 48.23
N THR A 429 14.16 -5.78 47.71
CA THR A 429 14.71 -4.81 46.70
C THR A 429 14.69 -5.31 45.23
N ARG A 430 14.38 -4.52 44.18
CA ARG A 430 14.07 -3.06 44.04
C ARG A 430 13.16 -2.78 42.80
N CYS A 431 12.64 -1.54 42.67
CA CYS A 431 11.93 -1.00 41.48
C CYS A 431 12.90 -0.76 40.27
N ARG A 432 12.51 -0.30 39.05
CA ARG A 432 11.44 0.65 38.63
C ARG A 432 11.18 0.65 37.08
N ARG A 433 10.22 1.49 36.65
CA ARG A 433 9.73 1.94 35.31
C ARG A 433 10.84 2.34 34.28
N THR A 434 10.64 2.63 32.97
CA THR A 434 9.48 3.13 32.16
C THR A 434 9.62 2.91 30.62
N THR A 435 8.60 3.28 29.83
CA THR A 435 8.40 3.32 28.33
C THR A 435 9.04 4.56 27.62
N PRO A 436 8.81 4.96 26.32
CA PRO A 436 7.97 4.43 25.20
C PRO A 436 8.46 4.59 23.69
N ASN A 437 7.66 4.03 22.74
CA ASN A 437 7.23 4.54 21.39
C ASN A 437 8.07 4.55 20.05
N SER A 438 7.31 4.51 18.93
CA SER A 438 7.55 4.99 17.53
C SER A 438 8.46 4.18 16.56
N ALA A 439 8.30 4.21 15.20
CA ALA A 439 7.15 4.44 14.30
C ALA A 439 7.46 4.14 12.78
N ALA A 440 6.43 3.80 11.98
CA ALA A 440 6.38 3.84 10.48
C ALA A 440 7.32 2.86 9.69
N ARG A 441 7.20 2.60 8.35
CA ARG A 441 6.26 3.02 7.27
C ARG A 441 6.07 1.91 6.19
N TRP A 442 5.20 2.16 5.19
CA TRP A 442 4.69 1.29 4.09
C TRP A 442 5.52 1.39 2.76
N PRO A 443 5.16 0.73 1.61
CA PRO A 443 4.69 -0.64 1.32
C PRO A 443 5.40 -1.29 0.07
N ARG A 444 4.87 -2.42 -0.48
CA ARG A 444 5.24 -3.04 -1.78
C ARG A 444 4.03 -3.21 -2.73
N SER A 445 4.10 -2.71 -3.96
CA SER A 445 3.45 -3.21 -5.21
C SER A 445 3.80 -2.26 -6.38
N ALA A 446 4.22 -2.63 -7.60
CA ALA A 446 3.99 -3.78 -8.48
C ALA A 446 2.73 -3.67 -9.38
N THR A 447 2.90 -3.14 -10.60
CA THR A 447 1.91 -3.17 -11.70
C THR A 447 2.65 -3.32 -13.05
N ALA A 448 2.06 -3.99 -14.04
CA ALA A 448 2.72 -4.36 -15.31
C ALA A 448 2.21 -3.56 -16.53
N PRO A 449 3.00 -3.43 -17.62
CA PRO A 449 2.60 -2.73 -18.85
C PRO A 449 1.76 -3.59 -19.82
N ARG A 450 0.97 -2.94 -20.68
CA ARG A 450 0.24 -3.56 -21.82
C ARG A 450 1.03 -3.41 -23.14
N PRO A 451 0.84 -4.32 -24.13
CA PRO A 451 1.53 -4.26 -25.44
C PRO A 451 0.62 -3.81 -26.63
N LYS A 452 1.26 -3.56 -27.79
CA LYS A 452 0.69 -3.31 -29.14
C LYS A 452 -0.05 -1.95 -29.29
N PRO A 453 -0.13 -1.34 -30.50
CA PRO A 453 -0.58 -1.92 -31.78
C PRO A 453 0.52 -2.18 -32.83
N ALA A 454 0.13 -2.86 -33.91
CA ALA A 454 0.80 -2.84 -35.22
C ALA A 454 -0.26 -3.08 -36.31
N ILE A 455 -0.39 -2.15 -37.26
CA ILE A 455 -1.12 -2.30 -38.53
C ILE A 455 -0.33 -1.48 -39.58
N SER A 456 -0.16 -2.06 -40.76
CA SER A 456 0.21 -1.35 -41.99
C SER A 456 -0.96 -1.44 -42.98
N ALA A 457 -1.21 -0.35 -43.70
CA ALA A 457 -2.03 -0.28 -44.91
C ALA A 457 -1.52 0.90 -45.74
#